data_AF-A0A937ATL2-F1
#
_entry.id   AF-A0A937ATL2-F1
#
_cell.length_a   1.000
_cell.length_b   1.000
_cell.length_c   1.000
_cell.angle_alpha   90.00
_cell.angle_beta   90.00
_cell.angle_gamma   90.00
#
_symmetry.space_group_name_H-M   'P 1'
#
loop_
_entity.id
_entity.type
_entity.pdbx_description
1 polymer ?
#
loop_
_entity_poly.entity_id
_entity_poly.type
_entity_poly.pdbx_seq_one_letter_code
_entity_poly.pdbx_strand_id
1 'polypeptide(L)' 'MTDLIAVDWGTSSLRGARLDASGRVLEERSAPLGILNVPNGNFAGTFAASPGP' A
#
# COMPACT_ATOMS: atom_id res chain seq x y z
N MET A 1 19.02 -4.71 8.76
CA MET A 1 18.57 -3.86 7.64
C MET A 1 17.10 -3.61 7.91
N THR A 2 16.72 -2.37 8.21
CA THR A 2 15.34 -2.02 8.52
C THR A 2 14.75 -1.38 7.28
N ASP A 3 13.89 -2.12 6.59
CA ASP A 3 13.12 -1.59 5.47
C ASP A 3 11.76 -1.13 6.01
N LEU A 4 11.25 -0.01 5.50
CA LEU A 4 9.95 0.54 5.87
C LEU A 4 8.98 0.36 4.72
N ILE A 5 7.71 0.13 5.04
CA ILE A 5 6.62 0.20 4.07
C ILE A 5 5.81 1.46 4.34
N ALA A 6 5.77 2.35 3.35
CA ALA A 6 4.85 3.48 3.34
C ALA A 6 3.55 3.07 2.65
N VAL A 7 2.42 3.46 3.23
CA VAL A 7 1.08 3.22 2.69
C VAL A 7 0.33 4.53 2.61
N ASP A 8 -0.20 4.84 1.43
CA ASP A 8 -1.11 5.96 1.18
C ASP A 8 -2.41 5.41 0.60
N TRP A 9 -3.48 5.51 1.39
CA TRP A 9 -4.78 4.91 1.08
C TRP A 9 -5.83 6.00 0.86
N GLY A 10 -5.96 6.41 -0.39
CA GLY A 10 -6.93 7.42 -0.81
C GLY A 10 -8.34 6.87 -0.97
N THR A 11 -9.26 7.76 -1.38
CA THR A 11 -10.66 7.41 -1.64
C THR A 11 -10.83 6.42 -2.78
N SER A 12 -10.04 6.58 -3.85
CA SER A 12 -10.13 5.79 -5.09
C SER A 12 -8.93 4.86 -5.33
N SER A 13 -7.78 5.10 -4.69
CA SER A 13 -6.55 4.34 -4.91
C SER A 13 -5.84 3.95 -3.62
N LEU A 14 -5.06 2.87 -3.71
CA LEU A 14 -4.07 2.44 -2.72
C LEU A 14 -2.68 2.54 -3.36
N ARG A 15 -1.73 3.17 -2.66
CA ARG A 15 -0.32 3.25 -3.03
C ARG A 15 0.54 2.70 -1.91
N GLY A 16 1.56 1.93 -2.28
CA GLY A 16 2.55 1.38 -1.36
C GLY A 16 3.96 1.64 -1.87
N ALA A 17 4.90 1.89 -0.96
CA ALA A 17 6.32 2.02 -1.31
C ALA A 17 7.20 1.30 -0.27
N ARG A 18 8.24 0.61 -0.75
CA ARG A 18 9.31 0.08 0.10
C ARG A 18 10.44 1.09 0.19
N LEU A 19 10.82 1.46 1.40
CA LEU A 19 11.90 2.42 1.66
C LEU A 19 13.07 1.71 2.35
N ASP A 20 14.30 2.09 2.00
CA ASP A 20 15.46 1.73 2.83
C ASP A 20 15.51 2.58 4.11
N ALA A 21 16.46 2.24 5.00
CA ALA A 21 16.63 2.92 6.28
C ALA A 21 16.93 4.43 6.19
N SER A 22 17.32 4.94 5.02
CA SER A 22 17.52 6.38 4.77
C SER A 22 16.26 7.08 4.26
N GLY A 23 15.16 6.35 4.09
CA GLY A 23 13.91 6.84 3.51
C GLY A 23 13.91 6.87 1.98
N ARG A 24 14.91 6.29 1.31
CA ARG A 24 14.94 6.23 -0.15
C ARG A 24 13.99 5.15 -0.65
N VAL A 25 13.17 5.51 -1.64
CA VAL A 25 12.24 4.59 -2.31
C VAL A 25 13.03 3.54 -3.10
N LEU A 26 12.78 2.27 -2.78
CA LEU A 26 13.32 1.10 -3.47
C LEU A 26 12.31 0.54 -4.49
N GLU A 27 11.03 0.56 -4.14
CA GLU A 27 9.93 0.09 -4.98
C GLU A 27 8.66 0.89 -4.68
N GLU A 28 7.82 1.10 -5.69
CA GLU A 28 6.51 1.74 -5.55
C GLU A 28 5.47 1.00 -6.40
N ARG A 29 4.28 0.84 -5.84
CA ARG A 29 3.15 0.12 -6.44
C ARG A 29 1.85 0.87 -6.17
N SER A 30 0.92 0.77 -7.13
CA SER A 30 -0.41 1.35 -6.98
C SER A 30 -1.49 0.40 -7.51
N ALA A 31 -2.66 0.47 -6.90
CA ALA A 31 -3.83 -0.31 -7.27
C ALA A 31 -5.11 0.54 -7.14
N PRO A 32 -6.15 0.27 -7.97
CA PRO A 32 -7.46 0.95 -7.88
C PRO A 32 -8.31 0.43 -6.70
N LEU A 33 -7.69 0.29 -5.53
CA LEU A 33 -8.26 -0.30 -4.31
C LEU A 33 -8.42 0.76 -3.21
N GLY A 34 -8.93 1.95 -3.53
CA GLY A 34 -9.20 2.99 -2.53
C GLY A 34 -10.19 2.59 -1.44
N ILE A 35 -10.27 3.37 -0.36
CA ILE A 35 -11.07 3.00 0.83
C ILE A 35 -12.57 2.81 0.52
N LEU A 36 -13.10 3.44 -0.53
CA LEU A 36 -14.49 3.26 -0.96
C LEU A 36 -14.74 1.91 -1.66
N ASN A 37 -13.68 1.22 -2.07
CA ASN A 37 -13.73 -0.06 -2.77
C ASN A 37 -13.25 -1.24 -1.90
N VAL A 38 -13.22 -1.07 -0.58
CA VAL A 38 -12.82 -2.11 0.37
C VAL A 38 -14.04 -3.02 0.66
N PRO A 39 -14.08 -4.27 0.15
CA PRO A 39 -15.25 -5.12 0.30
C PRO A 39 -15.50 -5.46 1.76
N ASN A 40 -16.72 -5.23 2.24
CA ASN A 40 -17.14 -5.50 3.62
C ASN A 40 -16.27 -4.79 4.69
N GLY A 41 -15.59 -3.68 4.33
CA GLY A 41 -14.64 -3.03 5.23
C GLY A 41 -13.42 -3.89 5.58
N ASN A 42 -13.14 -4.94 4.82
CA ASN A 42 -12.00 -5.83 5.04
C ASN A 42 -10.69 -5.22 4.51
N PHE A 43 -10.14 -4.25 5.26
CA PHE A 43 -8.87 -3.59 4.91
C PHE A 43 -7.71 -4.59 4.87
N ALA A 44 -7.60 -5.48 5.85
CA ALA A 44 -6.51 -6.45 5.92
C ALA A 44 -6.51 -7.40 4.71
N GLY A 45 -7.68 -7.95 4.36
CA GLY A 45 -7.80 -8.80 3.18
C GLY A 45 -7.58 -8.05 1.87
N THR A 46 -8.04 -6.80 1.78
CA THR A 46 -7.83 -5.96 0.59
C THR A 46 -6.35 -5.62 0.40
N PHE A 47 -5.63 -5.29 1.50
CA PHE A 47 -4.19 -5.05 1.46
C PHE A 47 -3.41 -6.32 1.10
N ALA A 48 -3.75 -7.47 1.70
CA ALA A 48 -3.10 -8.74 1.42
C ALA A 48 -3.30 -9.23 -0.03
N ALA A 49 -4.44 -8.90 -0.65
CA ALA A 49 -4.72 -9.21 -2.05
C ALA A 49 -4.15 -8.16 -3.02
N SER A 50 -3.76 -6.99 -2.53
CA SER A 50 -3.12 -5.98 -3.36
C SER A 50 -1.72 -6.43 -3.78
N PRO A 51 -1.22 -6.01 -4.95
CA PRO A 51 0.19 -6.16 -5.26
C PRO A 51 0.98 -5.53 -4.13
N GLY A 52 1.84 -6.31 -3.46
CA GLY A 52 2.68 -5.80 -2.39
C GLY A 52 3.48 -4.60 -2.89
N PRO A 53 3.89 -3.68 -2.00
CA PRO A 53 4.90 -2.68 -2.32
C PRO A 53 6.22 -3.33 -2.72
#